data_AF-A0AAQ4DX73-F1
#
_entry.id   AF-A0AAQ4DX73-F1
#
_cell.length_a   1.000
_cell.length_b   1.000
_cell.length_c   1.000
_cell.angle_alpha   90.00
_cell.angle_beta   90.00
_cell.angle_gamma   90.00
#
_symmetry.space_group_name_H-M   'P 1'
#
loop_
_entity.id
_entity.type
_entity.pdbx_description
1 polymer ?
#
loop_
_entity_poly.entity_id
_entity_poly.type
_entity_poly.pdbx_seq_one_letter_code
_entity_poly.pdbx_strand_id
1 'polypeptide(L)'
;MESLEPKTPSWTENDLLVLITEYWKRKDILRAKASESVTNLQKRECWIEITEVVNARCFTPHTKKTMDQLKRKWEKTIMLAKKAALNIQKRSGGS
;
A
#
# COMPACT_ATOMS: atom_id res chain seq x y z
N MET A 1 -5.31 -27.89 21.35
CA MET A 1 -6.32 -26.85 21.06
C MET A 1 -5.58 -25.74 20.33
N GLU A 2 -5.51 -25.83 19.01
CA GLU A 2 -4.81 -24.83 18.19
C GLU A 2 -5.65 -23.55 18.14
N SER A 3 -5.04 -22.42 18.48
CA SER A 3 -5.69 -21.10 18.49
C SER A 3 -6.32 -20.80 17.14
N LEU A 4 -7.66 -20.75 17.11
CA LEU A 4 -8.49 -20.25 16.01
C LEU A 4 -8.51 -18.71 15.98
N GLU A 5 -7.38 -18.06 16.26
CA GLU A 5 -7.28 -16.63 15.99
C GLU A 5 -7.19 -16.46 14.48
N PRO A 6 -8.07 -15.66 13.84
CA PRO A 6 -7.95 -15.37 12.43
C PRO A 6 -6.60 -14.71 12.19
N LYS A 7 -5.65 -15.50 11.67
CA LYS A 7 -4.31 -15.03 11.33
C LYS A 7 -4.47 -13.77 10.49
N THR A 8 -3.87 -12.68 10.96
CA THR A 8 -3.83 -11.41 10.23
C THR A 8 -3.47 -11.72 8.79
N PRO A 9 -4.25 -11.26 7.80
CA PRO A 9 -4.14 -11.81 6.46
C PRO A 9 -2.72 -11.52 5.97
N SER A 10 -1.94 -12.58 5.73
CA SER A 10 -0.52 -12.45 5.40
C SER A 10 -0.35 -11.67 4.08
N TRP A 11 0.68 -10.84 3.99
CA TRP A 11 0.99 -10.08 2.78
C TRP A 11 1.97 -10.89 1.95
N THR A 12 1.55 -11.31 0.76
CA THR A 12 2.43 -11.97 -0.20
C THR A 12 3.23 -10.94 -1.00
N GLU A 13 4.33 -11.35 -1.61
CA GLU A 13 5.11 -10.48 -2.50
C GLU A 13 4.28 -9.99 -3.69
N ASN A 14 3.40 -10.84 -4.22
CA ASN A 14 2.48 -10.48 -5.28
C ASN A 14 1.50 -9.38 -4.84
N ASP A 15 0.95 -9.45 -3.62
CA ASP A 15 0.07 -8.38 -3.09
C ASP A 15 0.80 -7.04 -3.06
N LEU A 16 2.07 -7.05 -2.64
CA LEU A 16 2.90 -5.84 -2.58
C LEU A 16 3.20 -5.30 -3.97
N LEU A 17 3.61 -6.17 -4.89
CA LEU A 17 3.92 -5.78 -6.26
C LEU A 17 2.72 -5.11 -6.92
N VAL A 18 1.53 -5.66 -6.72
CA VAL A 18 0.28 -5.14 -7.29
C VAL A 18 -0.11 -3.82 -6.63
N LEU A 19 -0.06 -3.74 -5.31
CA LEU A 19 -0.30 -2.50 -4.58
C LEU A 19 0.61 -1.38 -5.07
N ILE A 20 1.92 -1.64 -5.21
CA ILE A 20 2.91 -0.68 -5.69
C ILE A 20 2.59 -0.27 -7.13
N THR A 21 2.35 -1.24 -8.01
CA THR A 21 2.09 -1.00 -9.43
C THR A 21 0.83 -0.15 -9.62
N GLU A 22 -0.28 -0.51 -8.98
CA GLU A 22 -1.55 0.19 -9.12
C GLU A 22 -1.54 1.58 -8.48
N TYR A 23 -0.80 1.76 -7.37
CA TYR A 23 -0.54 3.08 -6.81
C TYR A 23 0.26 3.95 -7.79
N TRP A 24 1.33 3.43 -8.40
CA TRP A 24 2.16 4.18 -9.32
C TRP A 24 1.39 4.67 -10.55
N LYS A 25 0.46 3.86 -11.08
CA LYS A 25 -0.43 4.27 -12.19
C LYS A 25 -1.34 5.46 -11.83
N ARG A 26 -1.68 5.62 -10.55
CA ARG A 26 -2.61 6.64 -10.04
C ARG A 26 -1.91 7.70 -9.18
N LYS A 27 -0.58 7.75 -9.22
CA LYS A 27 0.25 8.56 -8.30
C LYS A 27 -0.12 10.05 -8.33
N ASP A 28 -0.50 10.56 -9.50
CA ASP A 28 -0.74 11.99 -9.70
C ASP A 28 -1.99 12.45 -8.94
N ILE A 29 -3.01 11.59 -8.86
CA ILE A 29 -4.21 11.81 -8.04
C ILE A 29 -3.90 11.57 -6.56
N LEU A 30 -3.23 10.45 -6.25
CA LEU A 30 -3.00 10.01 -4.86
C LEU A 30 -1.99 10.89 -4.11
N ARG A 31 -1.05 11.54 -4.80
CA ARG A 31 -0.06 12.46 -4.20
C ARG A 31 -0.48 13.93 -4.27
N ALA A 32 -1.43 14.31 -5.12
CA ALA A 32 -1.88 15.69 -5.21
C ALA A 32 -2.43 16.18 -3.86
N LYS A 33 -2.24 17.46 -3.55
CA LYS A 33 -3.02 18.11 -2.49
C LYS A 33 -4.48 18.15 -2.91
N ALA A 34 -5.40 18.08 -1.96
CA ALA A 34 -6.81 18.26 -2.29
C ALA A 34 -7.02 19.66 -2.89
N SER A 35 -7.69 19.73 -4.03
CA SER A 35 -7.97 20.94 -4.81
C SER A 35 -9.35 20.82 -5.47
N GLU A 36 -9.80 21.88 -6.14
CA GLU A 36 -11.00 21.81 -7.01
C GLU A 36 -10.87 20.74 -8.10
N SER A 37 -9.65 20.47 -8.57
CA SER A 37 -9.35 19.46 -9.60
C SER A 37 -9.11 18.04 -9.07
N VAL A 38 -8.70 17.88 -7.80
CA VAL A 38 -8.48 16.59 -7.16
C VAL A 38 -9.15 16.57 -5.78
N THR A 39 -10.28 15.89 -5.72
CA THR A 39 -11.13 15.78 -4.53
C THR A 39 -10.72 14.59 -3.65
N ASN A 40 -11.12 14.64 -2.37
CA ASN A 40 -11.02 13.50 -1.47
C ASN A 40 -11.81 12.28 -1.97
N LEU A 41 -12.90 12.54 -2.72
CA LEU A 41 -13.68 11.50 -3.37
C LEU A 41 -12.86 10.78 -4.44
N GLN A 42 -12.24 11.50 -5.38
CA GLN A 42 -11.38 10.90 -6.41
C GLN A 42 -10.24 10.07 -5.82
N LYS A 43 -9.63 10.54 -4.72
CA LYS A 43 -8.62 9.76 -4.00
C LYS A 43 -9.21 8.49 -3.40
N ARG A 44 -10.41 8.56 -2.82
CA ARG A 44 -11.12 7.41 -2.26
C ARG A 44 -11.43 6.39 -3.35
N GLU A 45 -11.93 6.81 -4.50
CA GLU A 45 -12.21 5.93 -5.65
C GLU A 45 -10.93 5.24 -6.15
N CYS A 46 -9.81 5.97 -6.26
CA CYS A 46 -8.52 5.36 -6.60
C CYS A 46 -8.14 4.24 -5.62
N TRP A 47 -8.36 4.46 -4.32
CA TRP A 47 -8.06 3.44 -3.31
C TRP A 47 -9.03 2.25 -3.34
N ILE A 48 -10.30 2.48 -3.72
CA ILE A 48 -11.28 1.40 -3.93
C ILE A 48 -10.81 0.52 -5.09
N GLU A 49 -10.49 1.11 -6.25
CA GLU A 49 -10.00 0.37 -7.42
C GLU A 49 -8.73 -0.44 -7.09
N ILE A 50 -7.76 0.15 -6.39
CA ILE A 50 -6.55 -0.57 -5.97
C ILE A 50 -6.92 -1.75 -5.07
N THR A 51 -7.87 -1.56 -4.14
CA THR A 51 -8.33 -2.62 -3.23
C THR A 51 -8.95 -3.77 -4.01
N GLU A 52 -9.78 -3.48 -5.00
CA GLU A 52 -10.41 -4.49 -5.86
C GLU A 52 -9.37 -5.27 -6.67
N VAL A 53 -8.41 -4.58 -7.30
CA VAL A 53 -7.36 -5.22 -8.10
C VAL A 53 -6.43 -6.10 -7.27
N VAL A 54 -6.07 -5.66 -6.06
CA VAL A 54 -5.30 -6.48 -5.11
C VAL A 54 -6.12 -7.71 -4.69
N ASN A 55 -7.37 -7.51 -4.29
CA ASN A 55 -8.24 -8.60 -3.80
C ASN A 55 -8.65 -9.58 -4.90
N ALA A 56 -8.69 -9.18 -6.16
CA ALA A 56 -8.94 -10.06 -7.31
C ALA A 56 -7.82 -11.11 -7.48
N ARG A 57 -6.64 -10.86 -6.91
CA ARG A 57 -5.50 -11.78 -6.92
C ARG A 57 -5.38 -12.62 -5.64
N CYS A 58 -6.27 -12.41 -4.67
CA CYS A 58 -6.36 -13.22 -3.47
C CYS A 58 -7.17 -14.49 -3.76
N PHE A 59 -6.52 -15.65 -3.71
CA PHE A 59 -7.16 -16.95 -3.96
C PHE A 59 -8.07 -17.42 -2.82
N THR A 60 -7.94 -16.84 -1.63
CA THR A 60 -8.75 -17.22 -0.46
C THR A 60 -9.48 -16.02 0.14
N PRO A 61 -10.74 -16.16 0.60
CA PRO A 61 -11.48 -15.05 1.20
C PRO A 61 -10.78 -14.41 2.40
N HIS A 62 -10.08 -15.23 3.21
CA HIS A 62 -9.33 -14.78 4.38
C HIS A 62 -8.05 -14.01 4.04
N THR A 63 -7.61 -13.96 2.77
CA THR A 63 -6.47 -13.14 2.36
C THR A 63 -6.86 -11.76 1.83
N LYS A 64 -8.15 -11.53 1.54
CA LYS A 64 -8.67 -10.23 1.10
C LYS A 64 -8.39 -9.15 2.15
N LYS A 65 -8.07 -7.96 1.66
CA LYS A 65 -7.70 -6.80 2.47
C LYS A 65 -8.76 -5.71 2.37
N THR A 66 -8.92 -4.96 3.45
CA THR A 66 -9.69 -3.73 3.42
C THR A 66 -8.85 -2.59 2.84
N MET A 67 -9.53 -1.54 2.35
CA MET A 67 -8.88 -0.33 1.88
C MET A 67 -7.97 0.29 2.97
N ASP A 68 -8.39 0.27 4.24
CA ASP A 68 -7.59 0.77 5.35
C ASP A 68 -6.29 -0.04 5.56
N GLN A 69 -6.38 -1.37 5.46
CA GLN A 69 -5.21 -2.24 5.52
C GLN A 69 -4.21 -1.93 4.39
N LEU A 70 -4.71 -1.68 3.17
CA LEU A 70 -3.87 -1.25 2.03
C LEU A 70 -3.20 0.09 2.28
N LYS A 71 -3.96 1.08 2.74
CA LYS A 71 -3.43 2.43 3.04
C LYS A 71 -2.32 2.36 4.09
N ARG A 72 -2.57 1.70 5.23
CA ARG A 72 -1.57 1.49 6.29
C ARG A 72 -0.34 0.74 5.77
N LYS A 73 -0.55 -0.26 4.92
CA LYS A 73 0.56 -1.02 4.32
C LYS A 73 1.39 -0.15 3.39
N TRP A 74 0.77 0.69 2.59
CA TRP A 74 1.45 1.64 1.72
C TRP A 74 2.26 2.67 2.52
N GLU A 75 1.65 3.29 3.53
CA GLU A 75 2.33 4.25 4.41
C GLU A 75 3.56 3.64 5.09
N LYS A 76 3.42 2.42 5.63
CA LYS A 76 4.53 1.67 6.21
C LYS A 76 5.62 1.38 5.19
N THR A 77 5.25 1.03 3.96
CA THR A 77 6.21 0.75 2.87
C THR A 77 7.02 2.00 2.52
N ILE A 78 6.36 3.15 2.37
CA ILE A 78 7.03 4.43 2.10
C ILE A 78 7.91 4.86 3.28
N MET A 79 7.45 4.70 4.52
CA MET A 79 8.25 5.00 5.70
C MET A 79 9.54 4.19 5.74
N LEU A 80 9.46 2.88 5.48
CA LEU A 80 10.62 2.00 5.46
C LEU A 80 11.58 2.35 4.31
N ALA A 81 11.05 2.65 3.12
CA ALA A 81 11.87 3.09 1.99
C ALA A 81 12.62 4.39 2.29
N LYS A 82 11.95 5.39 2.89
CA LYS A 82 12.59 6.64 3.33
C LYS A 82 13.70 6.38 4.37
N LYS A 83 13.43 5.53 5.36
CA LYS A 83 14.42 5.16 6.38
C LYS A 83 15.65 4.48 5.76
N ALA A 84 15.44 3.58 4.81
CA ALA A 84 16.53 2.93 4.08
C ALA A 84 17.37 3.93 3.29
N ALA A 85 16.74 4.86 2.56
CA ALA A 85 17.43 5.90 1.80
C ALA A 85 18.30 6.79 2.70
N LEU A 86 17.78 7.22 3.85
CA LEU A 86 18.55 8.02 4.83
C LEU A 86 19.74 7.24 5.41
N ASN A 87 19.57 5.94 5.68
CA ASN A 87 20.67 5.10 6.16
C ASN A 87 21.77 4.92 5.13
N ILE A 88 21.42 4.84 3.84
CA ILE A 88 22.40 4.79 2.73
C ILE A 88 23.19 6.10 2.70
N GLN A 89 22.51 7.25 2.72
CA GLN A 89 23.15 8.57 2.71
C GLN A 89 24.14 8.75 3.87
N LYS A 90 23.77 8.32 5.07
CA LYS A 90 24.65 8.36 6.26
C LYS A 90 25.90 7.50 6.11
N ARG A 91 25.80 6.36 5.41
CA ARG A 91 26.94 5.46 5.17
C ARG A 91 27.85 5.95 4.04
N SER A 92 27.30 6.62 3.04
CA SER A 92 28.07 7.21 1.93
C SER A 92 28.68 8.58 2.25
N GLY A 93 28.25 9.24 3.34
CA GLY A 93 28.79 10.52 3.81
C GLY A 93 29.94 10.39 4.82
N GLY A 94 30.39 9.17 5.13
CA GLY A 94 31.62 8.91 5.87
C GLY A 94 32.72 8.53 4.90
N SER A 95 33.48 9.53 4.45
CA SER A 95 34.83 9.34 3.89
C SER A 95 35.78 8.79 4.95
#